data_AF-A0A7N4NXW9-F1
#
_entry.id   AF-A0A7N4NXW9-F1
#
_cell.length_a   1.000
_cell.length_b   1.000
_cell.length_c   1.000
_cell.angle_alpha   90.00
_cell.angle_beta   90.00
_cell.angle_gamma   90.00
#
_symmetry.space_group_name_H-M   'P 1'
#
loop_
_entity.id
_entity.type
_entity.pdbx_description
1 polymer ?
#
loop_
_entity_poly.entity_id
_entity_poly.type
_entity_poly.pdbx_seq_one_letter_code
_entity_poly.pdbx_strand_id
1 'polypeptide(L)'
;MVPSLLSAGTPQESVTFKDVAVDFTQDEWMHLDSSQKEFYRDVMLENYSNLVCLGLAFSKPYIIYQLERREAPWIPEGDITRISHPGLGCANIQAF
;
A
#
# COMPACT_ATOMS: atom_id res chain seq x y z
N MET A 1 -40.45 -29.86 9.01
CA MET A 1 -39.60 -29.41 10.13
C MET A 1 -38.21 -29.98 9.85
N VAL A 2 -37.16 -29.24 9.51
CA VAL A 2 -36.80 -27.81 9.56
C VAL A 2 -36.01 -27.50 8.26
N PRO A 3 -36.17 -26.35 7.58
CA PRO A 3 -35.30 -26.00 6.47
C PRO A 3 -33.88 -25.73 7.02
N SER A 4 -32.87 -26.40 6.48
CA SER A 4 -31.47 -26.14 6.81
C SER A 4 -31.15 -24.68 6.52
N LEU A 5 -30.94 -23.91 7.59
CA LEU A 5 -30.69 -22.49 7.55
C LEU A 5 -29.35 -22.24 6.84
N LEU A 6 -29.45 -21.44 5.78
CA LEU A 6 -28.45 -20.49 5.29
C LEU A 6 -27.03 -20.82 5.77
N SER A 7 -26.28 -21.54 4.92
CA SER A 7 -24.82 -21.49 4.96
C SER A 7 -24.46 -20.02 4.79
N ALA A 8 -24.26 -19.32 5.90
CA ALA A 8 -23.72 -17.98 5.93
C ALA A 8 -22.48 -18.04 5.04
N GLY A 9 -22.51 -17.31 3.93
CA GLY A 9 -21.34 -17.15 3.09
C GLY A 9 -20.20 -16.78 4.02
N THR A 10 -19.13 -17.57 4.01
CA THR A 10 -17.89 -17.21 4.69
C THR A 10 -17.61 -15.75 4.38
N PRO A 11 -17.32 -14.88 5.37
CA PRO A 11 -16.90 -13.53 5.10
C PRO A 11 -15.82 -13.62 4.03
N GLN A 12 -16.06 -13.06 2.85
CA GLN A 12 -15.03 -13.01 1.82
C GLN A 12 -13.94 -12.14 2.41
N GLU A 13 -12.82 -12.75 2.81
CA GLU A 13 -11.67 -12.02 3.32
C GLU A 13 -11.22 -11.05 2.24
N SER A 14 -11.32 -9.75 2.54
CA SER A 14 -10.94 -8.70 1.60
C SER A 14 -9.42 -8.62 1.54
N VAL A 15 -8.85 -8.81 0.36
CA VAL A 15 -7.42 -8.62 0.13
C VAL A 15 -7.07 -7.15 0.37
N THR A 16 -6.07 -6.91 1.21
CA THR A 16 -5.52 -5.58 1.50
C THR A 16 -4.14 -5.41 0.87
N PHE A 17 -3.65 -4.17 0.86
CA PHE A 17 -2.29 -3.89 0.38
C PHE A 17 -1.23 -4.66 1.16
N LYS A 18 -1.42 -4.90 2.46
CA LYS A 18 -0.47 -5.66 3.28
C LYS A 18 -0.36 -7.13 2.87
N ASP A 19 -1.43 -7.70 2.32
CA ASP A 19 -1.44 -9.11 1.91
C ASP A 19 -0.65 -9.34 0.61
N VAL A 20 -0.45 -8.29 -0.18
CA VAL A 20 0.27 -8.33 -1.46
C VAL A 20 1.59 -7.55 -1.43
N ALA A 21 1.86 -6.80 -0.37
CA ALA A 21 3.09 -6.05 -0.20
C ALA A 21 4.23 -6.97 0.21
N VAL A 22 5.43 -6.66 -0.27
CA VAL A 22 6.67 -7.21 0.27
C VAL A 22 7.20 -6.18 1.26
N ASP A 23 7.52 -6.62 2.47
CA ASP A 23 8.12 -5.77 3.49
C ASP A 23 9.58 -6.19 3.65
N PHE A 24 10.48 -5.22 3.53
CA PHE A 24 11.89 -5.37 3.88
C PHE A 24 12.14 -4.69 5.21
N THR A 25 12.97 -5.31 6.05
CA THR A 25 13.56 -4.61 7.18
C THR A 25 14.51 -3.52 6.68
N GLN A 26 14.83 -2.54 7.54
CA GLN A 26 15.77 -1.47 7.19
C GLN A 26 17.14 -2.04 6.77
N ASP A 27 17.65 -3.04 7.50
CA ASP A 27 18.91 -3.68 7.17
C ASP A 27 18.84 -4.39 5.81
N GLU A 28 17.80 -5.19 5.55
CA GLU A 28 17.63 -5.86 4.25
C GLU A 28 17.55 -4.84 3.12
N TRP A 29 16.81 -3.75 3.31
CA TRP A 29 16.70 -2.69 2.32
C TRP A 29 18.06 -2.02 2.02
N MET A 30 18.87 -1.77 3.05
CA MET A 30 20.20 -1.18 2.86
C MET A 30 21.11 -2.09 2.04
N HIS A 31 20.94 -3.41 2.14
CA HIS A 31 21.68 -4.39 1.35
C HIS A 31 21.16 -4.56 -0.07
N LEU A 32 19.96 -4.07 -0.41
CA LEU A 32 19.45 -4.09 -1.77
C LEU A 32 20.27 -3.18 -2.69
N ASP A 33 20.58 -3.66 -3.88
CA ASP A 33 21.16 -2.82 -4.92
C ASP A 33 20.11 -1.89 -5.55
N SER A 34 20.58 -0.91 -6.33
CA SER A 34 19.69 0.09 -6.96
C SER A 34 18.63 -0.54 -7.88
N SER A 35 18.95 -1.62 -8.57
CA SER A 35 18.01 -2.30 -9.47
C SER A 35 16.93 -3.05 -8.70
N GLN A 36 17.27 -3.65 -7.56
CA GLN A 36 16.30 -4.28 -6.66
C GLN A 36 15.36 -3.26 -6.03
N LYS A 37 15.88 -2.07 -5.65
CA LYS A 37 15.06 -0.96 -5.12
C LYS A 37 14.11 -0.38 -6.17
N GLU A 38 14.58 -0.26 -7.42
CA GLU A 38 13.74 0.13 -8.56
C GLU A 38 12.62 -0.91 -8.79
N PHE A 39 12.97 -2.20 -8.84
CA PHE A 39 11.99 -3.27 -9.02
C PHE A 39 10.96 -3.31 -7.90
N TYR A 40 11.39 -3.16 -6.64
CA TYR A 40 10.48 -3.05 -5.51
C TYR A 40 9.48 -1.92 -5.69
N ARG A 41 9.96 -0.73 -6.05
CA ARG A 41 9.10 0.43 -6.27
C ARG A 41 8.05 0.12 -7.34
N ASP A 42 8.48 -0.42 -8.47
CA ASP A 42 7.58 -0.67 -9.60
C ASP A 42 6.53 -1.73 -9.25
N VAL A 43 6.92 -2.82 -8.59
CA VAL A 43 5.99 -3.88 -8.11
C VAL A 43 5.02 -3.33 -7.07
N MET A 44 5.48 -2.55 -6.08
CA MET A 44 4.60 -2.01 -5.05
C MET A 44 3.59 -0.99 -5.61
N LEU A 45 4.01 -0.17 -6.58
CA LEU A 45 3.10 0.76 -7.27
C LEU A 45 2.08 0.00 -8.12
N GLU A 46 2.50 -1.05 -8.82
CA GLU A 46 1.60 -1.90 -9.60
C GLU A 46 0.59 -2.62 -8.69
N ASN A 47 1.05 -3.18 -7.57
CA ASN A 47 0.18 -3.83 -6.58
C ASN A 47 -0.89 -2.88 -6.04
N TYR A 48 -0.50 -1.64 -5.70
CA TYR A 48 -1.47 -0.63 -5.26
C TYR A 48 -2.44 -0.26 -6.37
N SER A 49 -1.96 -0.05 -7.59
CA SER A 49 -2.80 0.25 -8.76
C SER A 49 -3.83 -0.86 -9.01
N ASN A 50 -3.41 -2.12 -8.93
CA ASN A 50 -4.28 -3.28 -9.07
C ASN A 50 -5.38 -3.29 -8.00
N LEU A 51 -5.05 -3.00 -6.73
CA LEU A 51 -6.05 -2.90 -5.67
C LEU A 51 -7.02 -1.73 -5.89
N VAL A 52 -6.55 -0.60 -6.43
CA VAL A 52 -7.42 0.52 -6.83
C VAL A 52 -8.37 0.09 -7.95
N CYS A 53 -7.86 -0.58 -8.98
CA CYS A 53 -8.67 -1.09 -10.09
C CYS A 53 -9.72 -2.11 -9.65
N LEU A 54 -9.40 -2.92 -8.64
CA LEU A 54 -10.34 -3.89 -8.04
C LEU A 54 -11.32 -3.24 -7.05
N GLY A 55 -11.19 -1.94 -6.74
CA GLY A 55 -12.00 -1.26 -5.74
C GLY A 55 -11.73 -1.71 -4.30
N LEU A 56 -10.56 -2.31 -4.05
CA LEU A 56 -10.13 -2.84 -2.75
C LEU A 56 -9.21 -1.87 -1.99
N ALA A 57 -8.75 -0.80 -2.63
CA ALA A 57 -7.93 0.23 -2.01
C ALA A 57 -8.80 1.25 -1.25
N PHE A 58 -8.89 1.11 0.08
CA PHE A 58 -9.64 2.04 0.95
C PHE A 58 -8.91 3.36 1.20
N SER A 59 -7.59 3.34 1.26
CA SER A 59 -6.75 4.51 1.50
C SER A 59 -5.36 4.28 0.93
N LYS A 60 -4.68 5.37 0.54
CA LYS A 60 -3.31 5.29 0.04
C LYS A 60 -2.31 5.01 1.18
N PRO A 61 -1.58 3.89 1.15
CA PRO A 61 -0.55 3.61 2.14
C PRO A 61 0.58 4.64 2.08
N TYR A 62 1.20 4.95 3.22
CA TYR A 62 2.31 5.92 3.28
C TYR A 62 3.51 5.48 2.44
N ILE A 63 3.81 4.18 2.45
CA ILE A 63 4.85 3.57 1.62
C ILE A 63 4.65 3.88 0.12
N ILE A 64 3.40 3.84 -0.37
CA ILE A 64 3.08 4.18 -1.77
C ILE A 64 3.36 5.66 -2.06
N TYR A 65 3.03 6.54 -1.12
CA TYR A 65 3.33 7.97 -1.26
C TYR A 65 4.85 8.23 -1.37
N GLN A 66 5.68 7.56 -0.57
CA GLN A 66 7.14 7.69 -0.64
C GLN A 66 7.69 7.14 -1.96
N LEU A 67 7.20 5.98 -2.39
CA LEU A 67 7.64 5.32 -3.62
C LEU A 67 7.34 6.14 -4.87
N GLU A 68 6.20 6.83 -4.95
CA GLU A 68 5.89 7.77 -6.03
C GLU A 68 6.84 8.96 -6.07
N ARG A 69 7.26 9.46 -4.90
CA ARG A 69 8.24 10.54 -4.77
C ARG A 69 9.68 10.07 -4.99
N ARG A 70 9.88 8.77 -5.23
CA ARG A 70 11.20 8.10 -5.29
C ARG A 70 12.01 8.33 -4.00
N GLU A 71 11.33 8.47 -2.88
CA GLU A 71 11.92 8.61 -1.56
C GLU A 71 12.13 7.24 -0.93
N ALA A 72 13.05 7.19 0.05
CA ALA A 72 13.29 5.99 0.83
C ALA A 72 12.02 5.61 1.61
N PRO A 73 11.56 4.35 1.55
CA PRO A 73 10.38 3.89 2.28
C PRO A 73 10.46 3.95 3.83
N TRP A 74 11.62 4.17 4.43
CA TRP A 74 11.77 4.34 5.89
C TRP A 74 12.02 5.81 6.24
N ILE A 75 11.30 6.31 7.25
CA ILE A 75 11.71 7.50 7.99
C ILE A 75 12.66 6.99 9.09
N PRO A 76 13.84 7.58 9.31
CA PRO A 76 14.63 7.26 10.49
C PRO A 76 13.76 7.49 11.73
N GLU A 77 13.77 6.56 12.69
CA GLU A 77 12.93 6.60 13.91
C GLU A 77 13.25 7.77 14.87
N GLY A 78 13.93 8.81 14.38
CA GLY A 78 14.45 9.93 15.16
C GLY A 78 13.53 11.15 15.31
N ASP A 79 12.42 11.29 14.57
CA ASP A 79 11.57 12.48 14.70
C ASP A 79 10.09 12.19 14.45
N ILE A 80 9.44 11.58 15.45
CA ILE A 80 7.98 11.67 15.62
C ILE A 80 7.66 13.08 16.15
N THR A 81 7.98 14.11 15.38
CA THR A 81 7.44 15.46 15.62
C THR A 81 6.07 15.55 14.97
N ARG A 82 5.09 15.05 15.73
CA ARG A 82 3.69 15.47 15.80
C ARG A 82 3.14 16.20 14.55
N ILE A 83 2.48 15.42 13.69
CA ILE A 83 1.18 15.67 13.06
C ILE A 83 0.84 17.13 12.71
N SER A 84 0.64 17.39 11.42
CA SER A 84 -0.54 18.12 10.93
C SER A 84 -0.79 17.73 9.49
N HIS A 85 -1.79 16.87 9.26
CA HIS A 85 -2.42 16.71 7.96
C HIS A 85 -3.25 17.97 7.66
N PRO A 86 -2.98 18.74 6.59
CA PRO A 86 -4.00 19.58 5.99
C PRO A 86 -4.82 18.68 5.08
N GLY A 87 -6.10 18.56 5.39
CA GLY A 87 -7.04 17.76 4.61
C GLY A 87 -7.30 18.32 3.21
N LEU A 88 -7.91 17.42 2.43
CA LEU A 88 -8.79 17.66 1.28
C LEU A 88 -8.19 18.28 0.03
N GLY A 89 -8.42 17.57 -1.08
CA GLY A 89 -8.49 18.16 -2.40
C GLY A 89 -8.44 17.11 -3.49
N CYS A 90 -9.61 16.61 -3.90
CA CYS A 90 -9.74 16.01 -5.23
C CYS A 90 -9.28 17.03 -6.27
N ALA A 91 -8.14 16.81 -6.92
CA ALA A 91 -7.76 17.55 -8.10
C ALA A 91 -6.96 16.64 -9.04
N ASN A 92 -7.57 16.41 -10.21
CA ASN A 92 -7.04 15.82 -11.43
C ASN A 92 -5.51 15.88 -11.56
N ILE A 93 -4.90 14.72 -11.80
CA ILE A 93 -3.69 14.66 -12.62
C ILE A 93 -4.06 13.81 -13.82
N GLN A 94 -4.22 14.49 -14.95
CA GLN A 94 -4.40 13.87 -16.26
C GLN A 94 -3.18 12.99 -16.55
N ALA A 95 -3.47 11.80 -17.07
CA ALA A 95 -2.49 10.98 -17.77
C ALA A 95 -1.85 11.78 -18.91
N PHE A 96 -0.52 11.79 -18.97
CA PHE A 96 0.33 11.25 -20.04
C PHE A 96 1.79 11.28 -19.57
#